data_AF-A0AAV9R1G6-F1
#
_entry.id   AF-A0AAV9R1G6-F1
#
_cell.length_a   1.000
_cell.length_b   1.000
_cell.length_c   1.000
_cell.angle_alpha   90.00
_cell.angle_beta   90.00
_cell.angle_gamma   90.00
#
_symmetry.space_group_name_H-M   'P 1'
#
loop_
_entity.id
_entity.type
_entity.pdbx_description
1 polymer ?
#
loop_
_entity_poly.entity_id
_entity_poly.type
_entity_poly.pdbx_seq_one_letter_code
_entity_poly.pdbx_strand_id
1 'polypeptide(L)'
;MNREHRKIIHELAEVYGVESVSYDSEPKRNVVITAHKGKSACPNTTLTSVIEREKAARAPPPIAHIKQHSSKAASGSTWSKTVKEEPVIDYFDVQD
;
A
#
# COMPACT_ATOMS: atom_id res chain seq x y z
N MET A 1 25.46 2.96 18.09
CA MET A 1 24.01 2.83 17.79
C MET A 1 23.30 4.04 18.36
N ASN A 2 22.38 4.67 17.63
CA ASN A 2 21.69 5.88 18.11
C ASN A 2 20.65 5.55 19.20
N ARG A 3 20.28 6.56 19.99
CA ARG A 3 19.29 6.42 21.06
C ARG A 3 17.94 5.93 20.54
N GLU A 4 17.42 6.48 19.43
CA GLU A 4 16.17 6.00 18.83
C GLU A 4 16.25 4.51 18.42
N HIS A 5 17.38 4.08 17.85
CA HIS A 5 17.54 2.67 17.45
C HIS A 5 17.49 1.74 18.66
N ARG A 6 18.16 2.11 19.77
CA ARG A 6 18.09 1.33 21.01
C ARG A 6 16.66 1.27 21.56
N LYS A 7 15.93 2.39 21.51
CA LYS A 7 14.53 2.44 21.96
C LYS A 7 13.64 1.46 21.20
N ILE A 8 13.71 1.47 19.86
CA ILE A 8 12.92 0.57 19.01
C ILE A 8 13.24 -0.89 19.31
N ILE A 9 14.51 -1.22 19.52
CA ILE A 9 14.92 -2.59 19.84
C ILE A 9 14.35 -3.05 21.19
N HIS A 10 14.36 -2.19 22.22
CA HIS A 10 13.76 -2.50 23.52
C HIS A 10 12.24 -2.69 23.42
N GLU A 11 11.55 -1.86 22.64
CA GLU A 11 10.11 -1.99 22.40
C GLU A 11 9.76 -3.28 21.65
N LEU A 12 10.53 -3.62 20.60
CA LEU A 12 10.35 -4.90 19.91
C LEU A 12 10.62 -6.09 20.83
N ALA A 13 11.63 -6.01 21.70
CA ALA A 13 11.96 -7.10 22.61
C ALA A 13 10.78 -7.53 23.50
N GLU A 14 9.94 -6.57 23.92
CA GLU A 14 8.71 -6.84 24.67
C GLU A 14 7.72 -7.68 23.85
N VAL A 15 7.51 -7.33 22.57
CA VAL A 15 6.62 -8.04 21.65
C VAL A 15 7.07 -9.49 21.42
N TYR A 16 8.39 -9.72 21.32
CA TYR A 16 8.96 -11.05 21.12
C TYR A 16 9.16 -11.84 22.43
N GLY A 17 8.89 -11.25 23.59
CA GLY A 17 9.09 -11.88 24.90
C GLY A 17 10.56 -12.19 25.20
N VAL A 18 11.49 -11.34 24.72
CA VAL A 18 12.94 -11.48 24.93
C VAL A 18 13.46 -10.40 25.87
N GLU A 19 14.50 -10.72 26.64
CA GLU A 19 15.14 -9.73 27.51
C GLU A 19 16.02 -8.79 26.69
N SER A 20 16.00 -7.51 27.04
CA SER A 20 16.79 -6.48 26.36
C SER A 20 17.53 -5.61 27.36
N VAL A 21 18.85 -5.51 27.21
CA VAL A 21 19.70 -4.72 28.11
C VAL A 21 20.65 -3.87 27.30
N SER A 22 20.70 -2.58 27.63
CA SER A 22 21.68 -1.64 27.06
C SER A 22 22.96 -1.67 27.89
N TYR A 23 24.11 -1.90 27.26
CA TYR A 23 25.42 -1.88 27.92
C TYR A 23 26.30 -0.77 27.35
N ASP A 24 27.31 -0.38 28.14
CA ASP A 24 28.30 0.64 27.82
C ASP A 24 27.75 2.09 27.76
N SER A 25 28.67 3.04 27.70
CA SER A 25 28.47 4.48 27.62
C SER A 25 28.49 4.96 26.16
N GLU A 26 27.93 6.14 25.89
CA GLU A 26 27.99 6.70 24.54
C GLU A 26 29.45 7.11 24.19
N PRO A 27 29.91 6.89 22.94
CA PRO A 27 29.15 6.48 21.74
C PRO A 27 29.07 4.96 21.50
N LYS A 28 29.75 4.14 22.30
CA LYS A 28 29.88 2.69 22.11
C LYS A 28 28.71 1.87 22.67
N ARG A 29 27.76 2.54 23.33
CA ARG A 29 26.55 1.95 23.89
C ARG A 29 25.81 1.05 22.90
N ASN A 30 25.69 -0.21 23.26
CA ASN A 30 25.05 -1.27 22.48
C ASN A 30 23.85 -1.85 23.24
N VAL A 31 23.12 -2.76 22.59
CA VAL A 31 22.00 -3.49 23.18
C VAL A 31 22.26 -4.97 22.97
N VAL A 32 22.12 -5.74 24.03
CA VAL A 32 22.19 -7.20 24.02
C VAL A 32 20.78 -7.73 24.24
N ILE A 33 20.41 -8.69 23.41
CA ILE A 33 19.12 -9.38 23.50
C ILE A 33 19.37 -10.81 23.96
N THR A 34 18.58 -11.28 24.91
CA THR A 34 18.65 -12.65 25.42
C THR A 34 17.30 -13.32 25.29
N ALA A 35 17.25 -14.41 24.52
CA ALA A 35 16.06 -15.22 24.33
C ALA A 35 16.09 -16.42 25.28
N HIS A 36 15.06 -16.54 26.11
CA HIS A 36 14.89 -17.68 27.01
C HIS A 36 13.93 -18.69 26.39
N LYS A 37 14.37 -19.95 26.30
CA LYS A 37 13.54 -21.05 25.78
C LYS A 37 12.23 -21.15 26.57
N GLY A 38 11.10 -21.09 25.85
CA GLY A 38 9.75 -21.16 26.44
C GLY A 38 9.15 -19.81 26.84
N LYS A 39 9.90 -18.71 26.79
CA LYS A 39 9.38 -17.34 26.97
C LYS A 39 9.37 -16.54 25.66
N SER A 40 10.41 -16.73 24.84
CA SER A 40 10.54 -16.05 23.56
C SER A 40 9.66 -16.70 22.49
N ALA A 41 8.86 -15.90 21.79
CA ALA A 41 8.00 -16.35 20.71
C ALA A 41 7.90 -15.29 19.60
N CYS A 42 7.61 -15.75 18.38
CA CYS A 42 7.32 -14.85 17.28
C CYS A 42 5.86 -14.37 17.39
N PRO A 43 5.60 -13.06 17.25
CA PRO A 43 4.24 -12.55 17.20
C PRO A 43 3.52 -13.06 15.94
N ASN A 44 2.19 -13.18 16.02
CA ASN A 44 1.35 -13.67 14.92
C ASN A 44 1.37 -12.77 13.68
N THR A 45 1.76 -11.50 13.85
CA THR A 45 1.84 -10.50 12.78
C THR A 45 3.21 -9.84 12.82
N THR A 46 3.85 -9.74 11.66
CA THR A 46 5.11 -9.00 11.54
C THR A 46 4.84 -7.50 11.47
N LEU A 47 5.80 -6.69 11.91
CA LEU A 47 5.74 -5.23 11.80
C LEU A 47 5.48 -4.79 10.35
N THR A 48 6.10 -5.45 9.37
CA THR A 48 5.88 -5.17 7.95
C THR A 48 4.43 -5.37 7.53
N SER A 49 3.78 -6.45 7.97
CA SER A 49 2.37 -6.71 7.63
C SER A 49 1.43 -5.63 8.18
N VAL A 50 1.73 -5.10 9.38
CA VAL A 50 0.97 -3.99 9.96
C VAL A 50 1.18 -2.71 9.14
N ILE A 51 2.44 -2.41 8.79
CA ILE A 51 2.79 -1.24 7.98
C ILE A 51 2.13 -1.31 6.60
N GLU A 52 2.15 -2.47 5.94
CA GLU A 52 1.51 -2.65 4.64
C GLU A 52 0.00 -2.45 4.72
N ARG A 53 -0.65 -2.98 5.76
CA ARG A 53 -2.09 -2.77 5.99
C ARG A 53 -2.43 -1.30 6.21
N GLU A 54 -1.61 -0.57 6.95
CA GLU A 54 -1.82 0.86 7.23
C GLU A 54 -1.53 1.75 6.02
N LYS A 55 -0.50 1.40 5.23
CA LYS A 55 -0.11 2.13 4.02
C LYS A 55 -0.92 1.73 2.79
N ALA A 56 -1.65 0.63 2.83
CA ALA A 56 -2.51 0.19 1.74
C ALA A 56 -3.59 1.25 1.49
N ALA A 57 -3.51 1.89 0.32
CA ALA A 57 -4.56 2.79 -0.14
C ALA A 57 -5.89 2.02 -0.24
N ARG A 58 -6.97 2.62 0.27
CA ARG A 58 -8.30 2.03 0.17
C ARG A 58 -8.61 1.78 -1.32
N ALA A 59 -9.09 0.59 -1.63
CA ALA A 59 -9.45 0.24 -3.00
C ALA A 59 -10.38 1.32 -3.59
N PRO A 60 -10.16 1.72 -4.85
CA PRO A 60 -11.02 2.71 -5.49
C PRO A 60 -12.47 2.21 -5.47
N PRO A 61 -13.45 3.11 -5.29
CA PRO A 61 -14.86 2.73 -5.28
C PRO A 61 -15.22 2.05 -6.62
N PRO A 62 -16.12 1.05 -6.59
CA PRO A 62 -16.55 0.38 -7.81
C PRO A 62 -17.22 1.39 -8.76
N ILE A 63 -16.79 1.36 -10.02
CA ILE A 63 -17.35 2.22 -11.07
C ILE A 63 -18.81 1.81 -11.30
N ALA A 64 -19.73 2.77 -11.17
CA ALA A 64 -21.15 2.52 -11.41
C ALA A 64 -21.38 2.16 -12.88
N HIS A 65 -21.86 0.95 -13.16
CA HIS A 65 -22.28 0.55 -14.49
C HIS A 65 -23.66 1.17 -14.78
N ILE A 66 -23.70 2.34 -15.42
CA ILE A 66 -24.92 2.87 -16.02
C ILE A 66 -25.29 1.94 -17.17
N LYS A 67 -26.33 1.12 -16.98
CA LYS A 67 -26.99 0.44 -18.10
C LYS A 67 -27.57 1.54 -18.97
N GLN A 68 -26.92 1.83 -20.10
CA GLN A 68 -27.56 2.58 -21.18
C GLN A 68 -28.76 1.76 -21.64
N HIS A 69 -29.93 2.04 -21.08
CA HIS A 69 -31.18 1.64 -21.69
C HIS A 69 -31.27 2.45 -22.99
N SER A 70 -31.09 1.76 -24.11
CA SER A 70 -31.32 2.30 -25.45
C SER A 70 -32.82 2.50 -25.67
N SER A 71 -33.42 3.47 -24.98
CA SER A 71 -34.73 3.99 -25.38
C SER A 71 -34.49 5.12 -26.38
N LYS A 72 -34.67 4.80 -27.66
CA LYS A 72 -34.99 5.77 -28.71
C LYS A 72 -36.06 6.74 -28.18
N ALA A 73 -35.74 8.03 -28.12
CA ALA A 73 -36.71 9.11 -28.21
C ALA A 73 -36.01 10.39 -28.69
N ALA A 74 -36.70 11.08 -29.60
CA ALA A 74 -36.20 12.12 -30.47
C ALA A 74 -36.02 13.49 -29.78
N SER A 75 -35.20 14.31 -30.45
CA SER A 75 -35.25 15.77 -30.51
C SER A 75 -34.75 16.57 -29.31
N GLY A 76 -33.69 17.35 -29.55
CA GLY A 76 -33.16 18.34 -28.62
C GLY A 76 -31.73 18.75 -28.95
N SER A 77 -31.51 19.29 -30.15
CA SER A 77 -30.27 19.96 -30.51
C SER A 77 -30.02 21.18 -29.62
N THR A 78 -28.87 21.27 -28.95
CA THR A 78 -28.03 22.48 -28.75
C THR A 78 -26.86 22.16 -27.80
N TRP A 79 -25.66 21.94 -28.33
CA TRP A 79 -24.44 22.67 -27.93
C TRP A 79 -23.26 22.27 -28.83
N SER A 80 -22.75 23.22 -29.59
CA SER A 80 -21.57 23.10 -30.43
C SER A 80 -20.30 23.42 -29.64
N LYS A 81 -19.26 22.56 -29.74
CA LYS A 81 -17.85 22.99 -29.78
C LYS A 81 -16.88 21.85 -30.12
N THR A 82 -16.45 21.85 -31.37
CA THR A 82 -15.08 21.57 -31.84
C THR A 82 -14.27 20.49 -31.12
N VAL A 83 -14.23 19.28 -31.71
CA VAL A 83 -13.11 18.34 -31.54
C VAL A 83 -12.56 18.06 -32.93
N LYS A 84 -11.25 18.22 -33.04
CA LYS A 84 -10.45 18.11 -34.25
C LYS A 84 -10.69 16.76 -34.93
N GLU A 85 -10.91 16.81 -36.23
CA GLU A 85 -10.94 15.67 -37.15
C GLU A 85 -9.54 15.04 -37.14
N GLU A 86 -9.40 13.85 -36.55
CA GLU A 86 -8.35 12.92 -36.98
C GLU A 86 -8.98 12.01 -38.04
N PRO A 87 -8.39 11.89 -39.24
CA PRO A 87 -8.93 11.03 -40.28
C PRO A 87 -8.90 9.57 -39.78
N VAL A 88 -10.07 8.95 -39.73
CA VAL A 88 -10.21 7.51 -39.50
C VAL A 88 -9.54 6.80 -40.67
N ILE A 89 -8.37 6.22 -40.43
CA ILE A 89 -7.69 5.38 -41.42
C ILE A 89 -8.42 4.05 -41.45
N ASP A 90 -9.09 3.78 -42.56
CA ASP A 90 -9.73 2.48 -42.84
C ASP A 90 -8.66 1.49 -43.35
N TYR A 91 -8.32 0.52 -42.49
CA TYR A 91 -7.35 -0.54 -42.79
C TYR A 91 -8.02 -1.82 -43.31
N PHE A 92 -9.26 -1.75 -43.81
CA PHE A 92 -10.06 -2.93 -44.19
C PHE A 92 -10.16 -3.19 -45.69
N ASP A 93 -9.34 -2.55 -46.52
CA ASP A 93 -9.28 -2.80 -47.99
C ASP A 93 -8.04 -3.59 -48.44
N VAL A 94 -7.42 -4.36 -47.53
CA VAL A 94 -6.45 -5.40 -47.93
C VAL A 94 -7.19 -6.72 -48.14
N GLN A 95 -7.74 -6.88 -49.34
CA GLN A 95 -8.20 -8.17 -49.87
C GLN A 95 -7.68 -8.31 -51.32
N ASP A 96 -6.64 -9.13 -51.46
CA ASP A 96 -5.98 -9.73 -52.65
C ASP A 96 -5.66 -8.85 -53.88
#